data_AF-A0A976L1J5-F1
#
_entry.id   AF-A0A976L1J5-F1
#
_cell.length_a   1.000
_cell.length_b   1.000
_cell.length_c   1.000
_cell.angle_alpha   90.00
_cell.angle_beta   90.00
_cell.angle_gamma   90.00
#
_symmetry.space_group_name_H-M   'P 1'
#
loop_
_entity.id
_entity.type
_entity.pdbx_description
1 polymer ?
#
loop_
_entity_poly.entity_id
_entity_poly.type
_entity_poly.pdbx_seq_one_letter_code
_entity_poly.pdbx_strand_id
1 'polypeptide(L)'
;MKTFRILHITDFHIDSPELIDENFRLANYKPFIKKMAKAIQAEINDPIDYIITTGDYINKGKIKNFSHCNIVLKFLAKSLKVDVNKLFTCIGNHDFDSILDKTDPKGARKPYHKNFASDFGQVQVLYKEDIFQILFDKSHKVYFLIFDSTFGSNGVNSPSKLSIKEKDRIYLKIEETIPSESVLFILSHYPMDVPKKTIFIVEEKNWTEKHFWKDSFDILHKLNLLRDNSLTIYFFGDGHSPDFWSYSIFQHAFLTGMIGGKHEPYFDDENDKAKKYYNKITQFKLIETDKEGKCFIRTFQFVNDGFEFSTNSGSWQVNTSQPRYLDYPIIKPEKEEPLTIETVNERKFNDQVTEPISTSIENEIIEEIEKSRLYCFGHHKTSETYSSLGWVDIDSLMNNRNIFCRCVEKAKDWIFKEVDHDISEKNSVFIGLDYWGACISAHVSVLTSITNYCIATKSKGRYNIEEEKLERVLKNKRNSWKYIFLFSDVVSTGYSINHVAELIQKKLTTKNIKIISISIISDIEQKRAVNMANFFKISTFCSKLRIPVIENSNLPNNNILPARLDIS
;
A
#
# COMPACT_ATOMS: atom_id res chain seq x y z
N MET A 1 26.33 8.31 0.91
CA MET A 1 26.10 8.04 2.35
C MET A 1 26.97 6.88 2.83
N LYS A 2 27.13 6.68 4.15
CA LYS A 2 27.72 5.44 4.70
C LYS A 2 26.76 4.27 4.41
N THR A 3 27.30 3.09 4.14
CA THR A 3 26.52 1.83 4.07
C THR A 3 26.24 1.32 5.48
N PHE A 4 25.02 0.86 5.75
CA PHE A 4 24.65 0.29 7.05
C PHE A 4 24.25 -1.16 6.91
N ARG A 5 24.62 -1.98 7.90
CA ARG A 5 24.14 -3.35 8.08
C ARG A 5 23.39 -3.46 9.40
N ILE A 6 22.11 -3.73 9.32
CA ILE A 6 21.19 -3.63 10.44
C ILE A 6 20.47 -4.97 10.58
N LEU A 7 20.60 -5.61 11.72
CA LEU A 7 19.82 -6.79 12.07
C LEU A 7 18.55 -6.37 12.79
N HIS A 8 17.39 -6.66 12.20
CA HIS A 8 16.08 -6.40 12.81
C HIS A 8 15.43 -7.71 13.26
N ILE A 9 15.12 -7.78 14.56
CA ILE A 9 14.53 -8.94 15.25
C ILE A 9 13.42 -8.44 16.17
N THR A 10 12.31 -9.15 16.29
CA THR A 10 11.17 -8.68 17.09
C THR A 10 10.36 -9.84 17.67
N ASP A 11 9.52 -9.55 18.66
CA ASP A 11 8.51 -10.49 19.19
C ASP A 11 9.17 -11.78 19.73
N PHE A 12 9.92 -11.63 20.83
CA PHE A 12 10.59 -12.73 21.53
C PHE A 12 9.62 -13.53 22.41
N HIS A 13 8.56 -12.90 22.92
CA HIS A 13 7.51 -13.47 23.78
C HIS A 13 8.00 -14.51 24.78
N ILE A 14 9.04 -14.19 25.55
CA ILE A 14 9.56 -15.10 26.57
C ILE A 14 8.53 -15.22 27.68
N ASP A 15 7.90 -16.39 27.82
CA ASP A 15 6.80 -16.62 28.75
C ASP A 15 7.23 -17.41 29.99
N SER A 16 7.97 -18.49 29.80
CA SER A 16 8.42 -19.46 30.79
C SER A 16 9.74 -20.09 30.32
N PRO A 17 10.90 -19.46 30.58
CA PRO A 17 12.22 -19.91 30.09
C PRO A 17 12.65 -21.34 30.43
N GLU A 18 11.95 -22.00 31.34
CA GLU A 18 12.21 -23.39 31.77
C GLU A 18 11.45 -24.42 30.90
N LEU A 19 10.40 -24.01 30.20
CA LEU A 19 9.55 -24.92 29.41
C LEU A 19 10.22 -25.30 28.09
N ILE A 20 9.86 -26.48 27.58
CA ILE A 20 10.48 -27.07 26.38
C ILE A 20 10.00 -26.43 25.06
N ASP A 21 8.84 -25.79 25.08
CA ASP A 21 8.10 -25.29 23.92
C ASP A 21 8.49 -23.84 23.52
N GLU A 22 9.60 -23.30 24.02
CA GLU A 22 10.08 -21.96 23.69
C GLU A 22 11.43 -21.95 22.96
N ASN A 23 11.53 -21.11 21.93
CA ASN A 23 12.78 -20.91 21.17
C ASN A 23 13.93 -20.46 22.09
N PHE A 24 13.63 -19.53 23.01
CA PHE A 24 14.61 -18.88 23.88
C PHE A 24 14.68 -19.46 25.29
N ARG A 25 14.21 -20.68 25.54
CA ARG A 25 14.38 -21.35 26.83
C ARG A 25 15.85 -21.49 27.25
N LEU A 26 16.10 -21.61 28.55
CA LEU A 26 17.44 -21.62 29.17
C LEU A 26 18.41 -22.62 28.55
N ALA A 27 17.91 -23.84 28.27
CA ALA A 27 18.74 -24.90 27.68
C ALA A 27 18.96 -24.75 26.15
N ASN A 28 18.27 -23.82 25.48
CA ASN A 28 18.20 -23.78 24.02
C ASN A 28 18.57 -22.45 23.35
N TYR A 29 18.45 -21.30 24.05
CA TYR A 29 18.72 -20.00 23.42
C TYR A 29 20.13 -19.91 22.81
N LYS A 30 21.14 -20.51 23.47
CA LYS A 30 22.53 -20.51 22.99
C LYS A 30 22.69 -21.25 21.65
N PRO A 31 22.35 -22.55 21.52
CA PRO A 31 22.47 -23.24 20.24
C PRO A 31 21.60 -22.58 19.15
N PHE A 32 20.41 -22.10 19.48
CA PHE A 32 19.53 -21.42 18.52
C PHE A 32 20.17 -20.14 17.96
N ILE A 33 20.68 -19.26 18.83
CA ILE A 33 21.38 -18.03 18.42
C ILE A 33 22.70 -18.34 17.69
N LYS A 34 23.44 -19.38 18.08
CA LYS A 34 24.67 -19.77 17.35
C LYS A 34 24.36 -20.24 15.93
N LYS A 35 23.30 -21.03 15.73
CA LYS A 35 22.83 -21.42 14.40
C LYS A 35 22.44 -20.18 13.58
N MET A 36 21.74 -19.24 14.21
CA MET A 36 21.35 -17.97 13.59
C MET A 36 22.58 -17.14 13.16
N ALA A 37 23.54 -16.94 14.06
CA ALA A 37 24.77 -16.21 13.78
C ALA A 37 25.59 -16.87 12.67
N LYS A 38 25.67 -18.21 12.66
CA LYS A 38 26.34 -18.95 11.58
C LYS A 38 25.65 -18.75 10.23
N ALA A 39 24.31 -18.75 10.20
CA ALA A 39 23.56 -18.49 8.97
C ALA A 39 23.83 -17.08 8.45
N ILE A 40 23.85 -16.06 9.32
CA ILE A 40 24.19 -14.69 8.92
C ILE A 40 25.62 -14.59 8.39
N GLN A 41 26.59 -15.18 9.10
CA GLN A 41 28.00 -15.16 8.70
C GLN A 41 28.30 -15.94 7.42
N ALA A 42 27.41 -16.84 7.00
CA ALA A 42 27.51 -17.49 5.69
C ALA A 42 27.12 -16.55 4.54
N GLU A 43 26.29 -15.54 4.81
CA GLU A 43 25.76 -14.61 3.82
C GLU A 43 26.55 -13.29 3.73
N ILE A 44 27.21 -12.89 4.82
CA ILE A 44 27.97 -11.65 4.90
C ILE A 44 29.31 -11.85 5.60
N ASN A 45 30.34 -11.20 5.06
CA ASN A 45 31.68 -11.15 5.66
C ASN A 45 31.91 -9.88 6.49
N ASP A 46 31.11 -8.85 6.24
CA ASP A 46 31.25 -7.55 6.87
C ASP A 46 30.52 -7.48 8.23
N PRO A 47 30.96 -6.59 9.14
CA PRO A 47 30.33 -6.46 10.45
C PRO A 47 28.92 -5.87 10.37
N ILE A 48 28.06 -6.30 11.30
CA ILE A 48 26.75 -5.69 11.56
C ILE A 48 26.99 -4.39 12.34
N ASP A 49 26.47 -3.27 11.84
CA ASP A 49 26.59 -1.97 12.49
C ASP A 49 25.64 -1.85 13.69
N TYR A 50 24.42 -2.37 13.56
CA TYR A 50 23.36 -2.25 14.55
C TYR A 50 22.50 -3.49 14.67
N ILE A 51 22.05 -3.77 15.90
CA ILE A 51 20.95 -4.69 16.17
C ILE A 51 19.76 -3.84 16.63
N ILE A 52 18.62 -3.96 15.96
CA ILE A 52 17.40 -3.26 16.29
C ILE A 52 16.36 -4.30 16.70
N THR A 53 15.78 -4.11 17.90
CA THR A 53 14.70 -4.95 18.40
C THR A 53 13.47 -4.13 18.75
N THR A 54 12.31 -4.57 18.26
CA THR A 54 11.09 -3.74 18.27
C THR A 54 9.96 -4.31 19.12
N GLY A 55 10.21 -4.57 20.41
CA GLY A 55 9.15 -4.91 21.37
C GLY A 55 8.83 -6.39 21.52
N ASP A 56 7.93 -6.66 22.46
CA ASP A 56 7.43 -7.97 22.87
C ASP A 56 8.53 -8.95 23.25
N TYR A 57 9.38 -8.51 24.17
CA TYR A 57 10.46 -9.30 24.75
C TYR A 57 9.95 -10.40 25.68
N ILE A 58 8.96 -10.03 26.50
CA ILE A 58 8.32 -10.90 27.48
C ILE A 58 6.88 -11.13 27.06
N ASN A 59 6.25 -12.20 27.54
CA ASN A 59 4.86 -12.46 27.23
C ASN A 59 3.91 -11.93 28.33
N LYS A 60 2.88 -11.19 27.94
CA LYS A 60 1.72 -10.81 28.77
C LYS A 60 2.11 -10.16 30.10
N GLY A 61 3.05 -9.21 30.08
CA GLY A 61 3.43 -8.45 31.27
C GLY A 61 4.20 -9.24 32.32
N LYS A 62 4.78 -10.40 31.98
CA LYS A 62 5.64 -11.19 32.88
C LYS A 62 7.01 -10.51 33.11
N ILE A 63 7.01 -9.34 33.74
CA ILE A 63 8.18 -8.46 33.94
C ILE A 63 9.41 -9.14 34.58
N LYS A 64 9.22 -10.23 35.32
CA LYS A 64 10.31 -11.05 35.89
C LYS A 64 11.22 -11.66 34.80
N ASN A 65 10.69 -11.88 33.60
CA ASN A 65 11.40 -12.52 32.49
C ASN A 65 12.38 -11.58 31.79
N PHE A 66 12.37 -10.26 32.07
CA PHE A 66 13.33 -9.32 31.48
C PHE A 66 14.79 -9.68 31.80
N SER A 67 15.05 -10.26 32.97
CA SER A 67 16.38 -10.75 33.35
C SER A 67 16.92 -11.79 32.36
N HIS A 68 16.07 -12.73 31.95
CA HIS A 68 16.42 -13.74 30.95
C HIS A 68 16.52 -13.15 29.54
N CYS A 69 15.60 -12.25 29.16
CA CYS A 69 15.69 -11.55 27.88
C CYS A 69 17.02 -10.80 27.72
N ASN A 70 17.49 -10.15 28.78
CA ASN A 70 18.77 -9.46 28.81
C ASN A 70 19.95 -10.42 28.54
N ILE A 71 19.93 -11.62 29.13
CA ILE A 71 20.92 -12.67 28.87
C ILE A 71 20.89 -13.10 27.39
N VAL A 72 19.69 -13.29 26.83
CA VAL A 72 19.48 -13.68 25.43
C VAL A 72 20.05 -12.61 24.47
N LEU A 73 19.70 -11.34 24.66
CA LEU A 73 20.18 -10.24 23.80
C LEU A 73 21.68 -10.00 23.92
N LYS A 74 22.26 -10.07 25.13
CA LYS A 74 23.71 -9.97 25.31
C LYS A 74 24.43 -11.13 24.62
N PHE A 75 23.88 -12.34 24.68
CA PHE A 75 24.44 -13.50 23.98
C PHE A 75 24.33 -13.37 22.46
N LEU A 76 23.22 -12.81 21.96
CA LEU A 76 23.03 -12.47 20.55
C LEU A 76 24.10 -11.47 20.07
N ALA A 77 24.20 -10.32 20.73
CA ALA A 77 25.19 -9.28 20.42
C ALA A 77 26.62 -9.86 20.42
N LYS A 78 26.97 -10.64 21.45
CA LYS A 78 28.26 -11.35 21.53
C LYS A 78 28.48 -12.32 20.36
N SER A 79 27.48 -13.12 20.00
CA SER A 79 27.60 -14.12 18.92
C SER A 79 27.81 -13.48 17.55
N LEU A 80 27.29 -12.28 17.36
CA LEU A 80 27.43 -11.48 16.15
C LEU A 80 28.58 -10.47 16.20
N LYS A 81 29.32 -10.43 17.33
CA LYS A 81 30.40 -9.46 17.58
C LYS A 81 29.94 -8.00 17.47
N VAL A 82 28.71 -7.72 17.88
CA VAL A 82 28.14 -6.37 17.96
C VAL A 82 28.21 -5.89 19.41
N ASP A 83 28.64 -4.65 19.63
CA ASP A 83 28.62 -4.02 20.94
C ASP A 83 27.16 -3.83 21.41
N VAL A 84 26.86 -4.09 22.68
CA VAL A 84 25.52 -3.87 23.26
C VAL A 84 25.08 -2.40 23.17
N ASN A 85 26.02 -1.46 23.07
CA ASN A 85 25.74 -0.04 22.81
C ASN A 85 25.23 0.24 21.39
N LYS A 86 25.33 -0.75 20.48
CA LYS A 86 24.78 -0.74 19.13
C LYS A 86 23.49 -1.57 19.01
N LEU A 87 22.98 -2.07 20.14
CA LEU A 87 21.68 -2.71 20.22
C LEU A 87 20.64 -1.67 20.68
N PHE A 88 19.60 -1.43 19.89
CA PHE A 88 18.55 -0.47 20.23
C PHE A 88 17.20 -1.17 20.37
N THR A 89 16.46 -0.80 21.40
CA THR A 89 15.21 -1.45 21.80
C THR A 89 14.06 -0.45 21.85
N CYS A 90 12.88 -0.78 21.31
CA CYS A 90 11.61 -0.16 21.71
C CYS A 90 10.73 -1.15 22.47
N ILE A 91 9.76 -0.63 23.22
CA ILE A 91 8.83 -1.40 24.06
C ILE A 91 7.63 -1.88 23.24
N GLY A 92 7.16 -3.11 23.48
CA GLY A 92 5.92 -3.65 22.92
C GLY A 92 4.78 -3.78 23.93
N ASN A 93 3.60 -4.20 23.47
CA ASN A 93 2.39 -4.29 24.29
C ASN A 93 2.44 -5.37 25.37
N HIS A 94 3.32 -6.36 25.23
CA HIS A 94 3.51 -7.39 26.24
C HIS A 94 4.56 -7.01 27.31
N ASP A 95 5.27 -5.89 27.14
CA ASP A 95 6.49 -5.54 27.90
C ASP A 95 6.26 -4.71 29.18
N PHE A 96 5.03 -4.56 29.64
CA PHE A 96 4.71 -3.83 30.86
C PHE A 96 3.61 -4.51 31.67
N ASP A 97 3.48 -4.12 32.93
CA ASP A 97 2.38 -4.58 33.78
C ASP A 97 1.06 -3.92 33.36
N SER A 98 0.23 -4.65 32.62
CA SER A 98 -1.03 -4.14 32.08
C SER A 98 -2.09 -3.83 33.14
N ILE A 99 -1.97 -4.39 34.35
CA ILE A 99 -2.85 -4.06 35.47
C ILE A 99 -2.44 -2.71 36.06
N LEU A 100 -1.15 -2.55 36.33
CA LEU A 100 -0.60 -1.30 36.87
C LEU A 100 -0.74 -0.13 35.87
N ASP A 101 -0.69 -0.40 34.57
CA ASP A 101 -0.80 0.62 33.53
C ASP A 101 -2.10 1.44 33.60
N LYS A 102 -3.17 0.87 34.16
CA LYS A 102 -4.47 1.56 34.33
C LYS A 102 -4.42 2.71 35.34
N THR A 103 -3.48 2.65 36.29
CA THR A 103 -3.41 3.58 37.42
C THR A 103 -2.08 4.33 37.48
N ASP A 104 -0.98 3.71 37.05
CA ASP A 104 0.36 4.29 36.98
C ASP A 104 1.10 3.82 35.72
N PRO A 105 0.85 4.46 34.55
CA PRO A 105 1.51 4.11 33.29
C PRO A 105 3.04 4.19 33.35
N LYS A 106 3.59 5.10 34.15
CA LYS A 106 5.05 5.26 34.30
C LYS A 106 5.64 4.14 35.16
N GLY A 107 4.95 3.79 36.25
CA GLY A 107 5.31 2.66 37.11
C GLY A 107 5.30 1.34 36.35
N ALA A 108 4.26 1.09 35.55
CA ALA A 108 4.10 -0.12 34.74
C ALA A 108 5.28 -0.39 33.80
N ARG A 109 5.89 0.67 33.24
CA ARG A 109 7.02 0.60 32.30
C ARG A 109 8.40 0.70 32.95
N LYS A 110 8.45 0.99 34.24
CA LYS A 110 9.71 1.11 34.99
C LYS A 110 10.61 -0.13 34.84
N PRO A 111 10.11 -1.38 34.90
CA PRO A 111 10.93 -2.56 34.68
C PRO A 111 11.60 -2.58 33.31
N TYR A 112 10.86 -2.24 32.24
CA TYR A 112 11.41 -2.12 30.90
C TYR A 112 12.50 -1.05 30.85
N HIS A 113 12.20 0.20 31.22
CA HIS A 113 13.15 1.31 31.03
C HIS A 113 14.37 1.26 31.95
N LYS A 114 14.21 0.84 33.21
CA LYS A 114 15.29 0.91 34.22
C LYS A 114 16.07 -0.37 34.40
N ASN A 115 15.47 -1.54 34.11
CA ASN A 115 16.10 -2.82 34.40
C ASN A 115 16.47 -3.60 33.13
N PHE A 116 15.91 -3.22 31.98
CA PHE A 116 16.13 -3.92 30.71
C PHE A 116 16.75 -3.00 29.65
N ALA A 117 16.03 -1.98 29.20
CA ALA A 117 16.46 -1.11 28.09
C ALA A 117 17.71 -0.27 28.42
N SER A 118 17.97 0.00 29.70
CA SER A 118 19.17 0.73 30.16
C SER A 118 20.49 0.02 29.86
N ASP A 119 20.46 -1.29 29.60
CA ASP A 119 21.65 -2.10 29.32
C ASP A 119 22.06 -2.05 27.84
N PHE A 120 21.25 -1.39 27.00
CA PHE A 120 21.41 -1.37 25.56
C PHE A 120 21.41 0.07 25.03
N GLY A 121 22.01 0.28 23.86
CA GLY A 121 21.91 1.56 23.14
C GLY A 121 22.45 2.76 23.93
N GLN A 122 23.50 2.58 24.74
CA GLN A 122 24.07 3.62 25.61
C GLN A 122 24.83 4.67 24.78
N VAL A 123 24.07 5.50 24.08
CA VAL A 123 24.56 6.64 23.29
C VAL A 123 24.01 7.95 23.88
N GLN A 124 24.32 9.08 23.24
CA GLN A 124 23.87 10.37 23.74
C GLN A 124 22.34 10.48 23.66
N VAL A 125 21.68 10.70 24.78
CA VAL A 125 20.26 11.09 24.83
C VAL A 125 20.16 12.58 24.51
N LEU A 126 19.49 12.92 23.41
CA LEU A 126 19.23 14.33 23.04
C LEU A 126 17.90 14.81 23.60
N TYR A 127 16.90 13.92 23.61
CA TYR A 127 15.58 14.21 24.13
C TYR A 127 14.94 12.95 24.71
N LYS A 128 14.15 13.10 25.76
CA LYS A 128 13.41 11.98 26.33
C LYS A 128 12.12 12.43 27.00
N GLU A 129 11.06 11.73 26.66
CA GLU A 129 9.75 11.81 27.29
C GLU A 129 9.13 10.43 27.40
N ASP A 130 7.89 10.39 27.88
CA ASP A 130 7.16 9.15 28.08
C ASP A 130 6.86 8.43 26.73
N ILE A 131 6.38 9.16 25.72
CA ILE A 131 5.94 8.58 24.42
C ILE A 131 7.10 8.36 23.45
N PHE A 132 8.19 9.12 23.56
CA PHE A 132 9.32 8.98 22.65
C PHE A 132 10.64 9.50 23.23
N GLN A 133 11.74 9.05 22.63
CA GLN A 133 13.09 9.56 22.91
C GLN A 133 13.88 9.71 21.62
N ILE A 134 14.81 10.67 21.61
CA ILE A 134 15.75 10.91 20.53
C ILE A 134 17.17 10.65 21.05
N LEU A 135 17.86 9.71 20.41
CA LEU A 135 19.23 9.34 20.71
C LEU A 135 20.15 9.68 19.54
N PHE A 136 21.44 9.91 19.83
CA PHE A 136 22.44 10.20 18.82
C PHE A 136 23.71 9.37 19.02
N ASP A 137 24.02 8.56 18.01
CA ASP A 137 25.26 7.81 17.92
C ASP A 137 26.32 8.63 17.17
N LYS A 138 27.19 9.28 17.94
CA LYS A 138 28.28 10.12 17.42
C LYS A 138 29.22 9.38 16.47
N SER A 139 29.45 8.08 16.69
CA SER A 139 30.45 7.33 15.92
C SER A 139 30.06 7.13 14.46
N HIS A 140 28.76 7.07 14.18
CA HIS A 140 28.22 6.93 12.83
C HIS A 140 27.40 8.13 12.37
N LYS A 141 27.20 9.13 13.25
CA LYS A 141 26.35 10.31 13.01
C LYS A 141 24.91 9.90 12.65
N VAL A 142 24.37 8.92 13.37
CA VAL A 142 23.02 8.38 13.18
C VAL A 142 22.13 8.81 14.34
N TYR A 143 20.92 9.25 14.01
CA TYR A 143 19.87 9.55 14.97
C TYR A 143 18.93 8.36 15.11
N PHE A 144 18.45 8.14 16.33
CA PHE A 144 17.42 7.15 16.64
C PHE A 144 16.23 7.86 17.24
N LEU A 145 15.05 7.65 16.66
CA LEU A 145 13.77 8.08 17.21
C LEU A 145 13.03 6.83 17.68
N ILE A 146 12.90 6.67 19.00
CA ILE A 146 12.34 5.46 19.60
C ILE A 146 11.01 5.85 20.24
N PHE A 147 9.92 5.27 19.74
CA PHE A 147 8.59 5.46 20.29
C PHE A 147 8.26 4.38 21.32
N ASP A 148 7.54 4.79 22.37
CA ASP A 148 6.66 3.94 23.13
C ASP A 148 5.24 4.09 22.57
N SER A 149 4.95 3.29 21.55
CA SER A 149 3.64 3.27 20.90
C SER A 149 2.53 2.72 21.80
N THR A 150 2.84 2.25 23.01
CA THR A 150 1.89 1.68 23.97
C THR A 150 1.50 2.67 25.06
N PHE A 151 2.23 3.77 25.23
CA PHE A 151 2.03 4.70 26.34
C PHE A 151 0.63 5.32 26.33
N GLY A 152 -0.12 5.14 27.41
CA GLY A 152 -1.51 5.60 27.48
C GLY A 152 -2.53 4.64 26.87
N SER A 153 -2.18 3.37 26.62
CA SER A 153 -3.15 2.33 26.24
C SER A 153 -4.09 1.93 27.39
N ASN A 154 -3.80 2.34 28.63
CA ASN A 154 -4.59 2.06 29.83
C ASN A 154 -4.80 0.56 30.07
N GLY A 155 -3.73 -0.22 29.91
CA GLY A 155 -3.72 -1.66 30.08
C GLY A 155 -4.43 -2.44 28.98
N VAL A 156 -4.79 -1.77 27.88
CA VAL A 156 -5.39 -2.41 26.70
C VAL A 156 -4.30 -2.81 25.71
N ASN A 157 -4.50 -3.96 25.06
CA ASN A 157 -3.68 -4.43 23.95
C ASN A 157 -3.98 -3.62 22.68
N SER A 158 -3.61 -2.34 22.69
CA SER A 158 -3.80 -1.44 21.56
C SER A 158 -2.75 -0.32 21.56
N PRO A 159 -2.53 0.35 20.42
CA PRO A 159 -1.65 1.49 20.35
C PRO A 159 -2.18 2.69 21.15
N SER A 160 -1.26 3.57 21.51
CA SER A 160 -1.56 4.85 22.14
C SER A 160 -2.43 5.73 21.23
N LYS A 161 -3.29 6.55 21.84
CA LYS A 161 -4.04 7.57 21.13
C LYS A 161 -3.38 8.92 21.33
N LEU A 162 -3.12 9.63 20.23
CA LEU A 162 -2.41 10.91 20.27
C LEU A 162 -3.36 12.06 19.97
N SER A 163 -3.42 13.03 20.87
CA SER A 163 -4.06 14.31 20.58
C SER A 163 -3.25 15.11 19.54
N ILE A 164 -3.91 16.04 18.85
CA ILE A 164 -3.25 16.94 17.88
C ILE A 164 -2.07 17.68 18.53
N LYS A 165 -2.25 18.16 19.77
CA LYS A 165 -1.19 18.85 20.52
C LYS A 165 0.02 17.95 20.76
N GLU A 166 -0.18 16.67 21.05
CA GLU A 166 0.92 15.72 21.22
C GLU A 166 1.64 15.45 19.91
N LYS A 167 0.89 15.26 18.81
CA LYS A 167 1.46 15.08 17.47
C LYS A 167 2.33 16.27 17.04
N ASP A 168 1.82 17.49 17.21
CA ASP A 168 2.55 18.71 16.85
C ASP A 168 3.80 18.90 17.71
N ARG A 169 3.70 18.59 19.00
CA ARG A 169 4.83 18.66 19.94
C ARG A 169 5.92 17.64 19.62
N ILE A 170 5.54 16.40 19.27
CA ILE A 170 6.47 15.36 18.78
C ILE A 170 7.17 15.88 17.52
N TYR A 171 6.40 16.38 16.56
CA TYR A 171 6.91 16.89 15.28
C TYR A 171 7.91 18.04 15.48
N LEU A 172 7.52 19.09 16.23
CA LEU A 172 8.38 20.24 16.52
C LEU A 172 9.68 19.80 17.18
N LYS A 173 9.61 18.85 18.12
CA LYS A 173 10.81 18.37 18.79
C LYS A 173 11.75 17.61 17.85
N ILE A 174 11.20 16.82 16.94
CA ILE A 174 12.00 16.11 15.92
C ILE A 174 12.68 17.13 15.01
N GLU A 175 11.96 18.14 14.53
CA GLU A 175 12.50 19.20 13.67
C GLU A 175 13.60 20.02 14.37
N GLU A 176 13.40 20.36 15.65
CA GLU A 176 14.40 21.08 16.46
C GLU A 176 15.69 20.27 16.71
N THR A 177 15.57 18.95 16.80
CA THR A 177 16.64 18.09 17.34
C THR A 177 17.40 17.33 16.25
N ILE A 178 16.72 16.93 15.17
CA ILE A 178 17.26 16.03 14.15
C ILE A 178 17.43 16.81 12.83
N PRO A 179 18.68 17.09 12.40
CA PRO A 179 18.95 17.74 11.11
C PRO A 179 18.27 16.99 9.95
N SER A 180 17.69 17.72 9.00
CA SER A 180 16.88 17.11 7.93
C SER A 180 17.67 16.17 7.03
N GLU A 181 18.97 16.44 6.85
CA GLU A 181 19.94 15.70 6.03
C GLU A 181 20.59 14.49 6.72
N SER A 182 20.35 14.29 8.02
CA SER A 182 20.97 13.22 8.79
C SER A 182 20.35 11.84 8.53
N VAL A 183 21.05 10.77 8.90
CA VAL A 183 20.47 9.40 8.88
C VAL A 183 19.60 9.22 10.12
N LEU A 184 18.38 8.72 9.94
CA LEU A 184 17.41 8.51 11.00
C LEU A 184 16.87 7.08 11.02
N PHE A 185 16.97 6.40 12.16
CA PHE A 185 16.33 5.11 12.40
C PHE A 185 15.16 5.30 13.38
N ILE A 186 13.97 4.87 12.99
CA ILE A 186 12.72 5.04 13.73
C ILE A 186 12.26 3.68 14.23
N LEU A 187 12.13 3.51 15.54
CA LEU A 187 11.70 2.27 16.16
C LEU A 187 10.33 2.48 16.79
N SER A 188 9.37 1.64 16.43
CA SER A 188 8.05 1.55 17.05
C SER A 188 7.65 0.09 17.07
N HIS A 189 6.98 -0.39 18.11
CA HIS A 189 6.50 -1.77 18.08
C HIS A 189 5.31 -1.88 17.13
N TYR A 190 4.28 -1.04 17.34
CA TYR A 190 3.15 -0.96 16.43
C TYR A 190 3.53 -0.28 15.10
N PRO A 191 3.20 -0.87 13.95
CA PRO A 191 3.30 -0.23 12.64
C PRO A 191 2.52 1.08 12.58
N MET A 192 3.18 2.13 12.08
CA MET A 192 2.56 3.47 11.89
C MET A 192 1.76 3.59 10.59
N ASP A 193 2.14 2.76 9.62
CA ASP A 193 1.52 2.66 8.31
C ASP A 193 1.76 1.24 7.80
N VAL A 194 0.85 0.76 6.96
CA VAL A 194 0.90 -0.55 6.35
C VAL A 194 0.23 -0.48 4.98
N PRO A 195 0.90 -0.91 3.91
CA PRO A 195 0.29 -0.87 2.59
C PRO A 195 -0.90 -1.84 2.48
N LYS A 196 -1.93 -1.46 1.72
CA LYS A 196 -3.15 -2.27 1.52
C LYS A 196 -2.92 -3.69 1.00
N LYS A 197 -1.80 -3.92 0.29
CA LYS A 197 -1.43 -5.23 -0.28
C LYS A 197 -0.80 -6.19 0.75
N THR A 198 -0.51 -5.72 1.96
CA THR A 198 0.07 -6.55 3.02
C THR A 198 -0.95 -7.57 3.50
N ILE A 199 -0.56 -8.84 3.58
CA ILE A 199 -1.42 -9.92 4.04
C ILE A 199 -1.09 -10.22 5.51
N PHE A 200 -2.11 -10.10 6.37
CA PHE A 200 -2.00 -10.37 7.80
C PHE A 200 -2.68 -11.68 8.17
N ILE A 201 -2.11 -12.34 9.17
CA ILE A 201 -2.79 -13.41 9.89
C ILE A 201 -3.70 -12.71 10.90
N VAL A 202 -5.00 -12.72 10.65
CA VAL A 202 -5.98 -12.10 11.55
C VAL A 202 -6.17 -13.03 12.75
N GLU A 203 -5.41 -12.79 13.81
CA GLU A 203 -5.45 -13.57 15.05
C GLU A 203 -6.68 -13.25 15.90
N GLU A 204 -7.24 -12.04 15.77
CA GLU A 204 -8.35 -11.61 16.61
C GLU A 204 -9.28 -10.60 15.92
N LYS A 205 -10.45 -10.36 16.52
CA LYS A 205 -11.38 -9.32 16.04
C LYS A 205 -10.78 -7.93 16.25
N ASN A 206 -11.03 -7.04 15.29
CA ASN A 206 -10.47 -5.67 15.25
C ASN A 206 -8.93 -5.67 15.29
N TRP A 207 -8.32 -6.67 14.66
CA TRP A 207 -6.86 -6.83 14.61
C TRP A 207 -6.17 -5.53 14.16
N THR A 208 -6.66 -4.91 13.10
CA THR A 208 -6.13 -3.63 12.59
C THR A 208 -6.14 -2.52 13.65
N GLU A 209 -7.18 -2.41 14.47
CA GLU A 209 -7.29 -1.39 15.53
C GLU A 209 -6.37 -1.70 16.72
N LYS A 210 -6.09 -2.97 16.97
CA LYS A 210 -5.22 -3.43 18.07
C LYS A 210 -3.75 -3.44 17.70
N HIS A 211 -3.43 -3.56 16.42
CA HIS A 211 -2.06 -3.76 15.94
C HIS A 211 -1.51 -2.59 15.12
N PHE A 212 -2.34 -1.68 14.58
CA PHE A 212 -1.83 -0.51 13.82
C PHE A 212 -2.00 0.81 14.55
N TRP A 213 -0.91 1.56 14.66
CA TRP A 213 -0.89 2.87 15.29
C TRP A 213 -1.36 3.97 14.33
N LYS A 214 -2.63 3.90 13.92
CA LYS A 214 -3.25 4.82 12.94
C LYS A 214 -3.05 6.30 13.30
N ASP A 215 -3.05 6.65 14.58
CA ASP A 215 -2.85 8.03 15.04
C ASP A 215 -1.46 8.59 14.72
N SER A 216 -0.45 7.73 14.56
CA SER A 216 0.91 8.15 14.19
C SER A 216 1.11 8.40 12.69
N PHE A 217 0.12 8.09 11.86
CA PHE A 217 0.21 8.27 10.40
C PHE A 217 0.57 9.71 10.00
N ASP A 218 -0.01 10.70 10.67
CA ASP A 218 0.29 12.12 10.42
C ASP A 218 1.76 12.46 10.72
N ILE A 219 2.33 11.85 11.77
CA ILE A 219 3.73 12.04 12.14
C ILE A 219 4.62 11.42 11.07
N LEU A 220 4.34 10.17 10.67
CA LEU A 220 5.07 9.49 9.60
C LEU A 220 5.04 10.29 8.30
N HIS A 221 3.85 10.74 7.88
CA HIS A 221 3.67 11.50 6.65
C HIS A 221 4.45 12.82 6.67
N LYS A 222 4.35 13.60 7.76
CA LYS A 222 5.12 14.85 7.92
C LYS A 222 6.63 14.59 7.91
N LEU A 223 7.10 13.53 8.58
CA LEU A 223 8.52 13.17 8.58
C LEU A 223 9.02 12.79 7.18
N ASN A 224 8.24 12.01 6.43
CA ASN A 224 8.59 11.64 5.06
C ASN A 224 8.66 12.87 4.13
N LEU A 225 7.78 13.85 4.31
CA LEU A 225 7.85 15.11 3.56
C LEU A 225 9.09 15.95 3.91
N LEU A 226 9.41 16.07 5.20
CA LEU A 226 10.57 16.86 5.66
C LEU A 226 11.92 16.24 5.28
N ARG A 227 11.95 14.91 5.11
CA ARG A 227 13.19 14.13 4.97
C ARG A 227 13.22 13.38 3.64
N ASP A 228 12.64 13.97 2.59
CA ASP A 228 12.46 13.34 1.28
C ASP A 228 13.78 12.89 0.61
N ASN A 229 14.90 13.48 1.01
CA ASN A 229 16.25 13.22 0.48
C ASN A 229 17.22 12.60 1.50
N SER A 230 16.72 12.06 2.61
CA SER A 230 17.56 11.60 3.72
C SER A 230 17.18 10.21 4.18
N LEU A 231 18.20 9.36 4.37
CA LEU A 231 17.98 7.97 4.76
C LEU A 231 17.22 7.89 6.08
N THR A 232 15.98 7.42 6.00
CA THR A 232 15.06 7.22 7.12
C THR A 232 14.53 5.80 7.06
N ILE A 233 14.79 5.02 8.11
CA ILE A 233 14.36 3.61 8.17
C ILE A 233 13.44 3.40 9.36
N TYR A 234 12.25 2.87 9.10
CA TYR A 234 11.25 2.50 10.09
C TYR A 234 11.32 1.00 10.40
N PHE A 235 11.36 0.65 11.68
CA PHE A 235 11.39 -0.73 12.18
C PHE A 235 10.16 -0.98 13.02
N PHE A 236 9.39 -2.01 12.67
CA PHE A 236 8.13 -2.41 13.30
C PHE A 236 8.11 -3.89 13.72
N GLY A 237 7.36 -4.19 14.78
CA GLY A 237 7.03 -5.54 15.27
C GLY A 237 5.53 -5.79 15.22
N ASP A 238 5.01 -6.60 16.15
CA ASP A 238 3.59 -6.81 16.50
C ASP A 238 2.70 -7.44 15.41
N GLY A 239 2.84 -7.03 14.14
CA GLY A 239 2.01 -7.53 13.05
C GLY A 239 2.18 -9.02 12.73
N HIS A 240 3.16 -9.70 13.36
CA HIS A 240 3.55 -11.11 13.24
C HIS A 240 3.74 -11.66 11.80
N SER A 241 3.57 -10.82 10.79
CA SER A 241 3.66 -11.11 9.36
C SER A 241 4.80 -10.29 8.75
N PRO A 242 5.76 -10.90 8.03
CA PRO A 242 6.78 -10.14 7.34
C PRO A 242 6.19 -9.21 6.28
N ASP A 243 6.64 -7.96 6.27
CA ASP A 243 6.57 -7.13 5.07
C ASP A 243 7.68 -6.08 5.10
N PHE A 244 7.92 -5.44 3.96
CA PHE A 244 8.87 -4.35 3.84
C PHE A 244 8.54 -3.55 2.58
N TRP A 245 8.59 -2.24 2.69
CA TRP A 245 8.24 -1.33 1.60
C TRP A 245 9.06 -0.05 1.65
N SER A 246 8.91 0.79 0.63
CA SER A 246 9.63 2.06 0.54
C SER A 246 8.73 3.16 0.02
N TYR A 247 8.81 4.32 0.65
CA TYR A 247 8.13 5.54 0.21
C TYR A 247 8.96 6.29 -0.84
N SER A 248 10.29 6.15 -0.77
CA SER A 248 11.25 6.71 -1.71
C SER A 248 12.54 5.88 -1.67
N ILE A 249 13.57 6.28 -2.42
CA ILE A 249 14.89 5.61 -2.37
C ILE A 249 15.61 5.81 -1.04
N PHE A 250 15.12 6.73 -0.20
CA PHE A 250 15.71 7.08 1.09
C PHE A 250 14.82 6.68 2.27
N GLN A 251 13.57 6.27 2.03
CA GLN A 251 12.58 6.05 3.09
C GLN A 251 12.04 4.64 3.02
N HIS A 252 12.39 3.82 4.00
CA HIS A 252 12.13 2.39 4.00
C HIS A 252 11.46 1.95 5.30
N ALA A 253 10.51 1.04 5.23
CA ALA A 253 9.84 0.49 6.39
C ALA A 253 9.92 -1.03 6.39
N PHE A 254 10.14 -1.60 7.58
CA PHE A 254 10.36 -3.03 7.79
C PHE A 254 9.47 -3.53 8.91
N LEU A 255 8.61 -4.48 8.56
CA LEU A 255 7.83 -5.28 9.49
C LEU A 255 8.44 -6.69 9.53
N THR A 256 8.95 -7.07 10.69
CA THR A 256 9.56 -8.39 10.89
C THR A 256 8.58 -9.28 11.65
N GLY A 257 8.55 -10.57 11.32
CA GLY A 257 7.74 -11.54 12.06
C GLY A 257 8.43 -11.98 13.34
N MET A 258 7.83 -12.95 14.01
CA MET A 258 8.25 -13.31 15.36
C MET A 258 9.55 -14.12 15.36
N ILE A 259 10.42 -13.88 16.33
CA ILE A 259 11.61 -14.72 16.54
C ILE A 259 11.42 -15.75 17.66
N GLY A 260 10.55 -15.45 18.62
CA GLY A 260 10.37 -16.21 19.86
C GLY A 260 8.91 -16.54 20.14
N GLY A 261 8.58 -16.83 21.40
CA GLY A 261 7.29 -17.39 21.80
C GLY A 261 7.20 -18.90 21.64
N LYS A 262 6.01 -19.44 21.92
CA LYS A 262 5.76 -20.89 21.89
C LYS A 262 5.88 -21.46 20.48
N HIS A 263 6.20 -22.76 20.39
CA HIS A 263 6.28 -23.50 19.14
C HIS A 263 4.93 -23.61 18.43
N GLU A 264 3.86 -23.84 19.20
CA GLU A 264 2.47 -23.91 18.73
C GLU A 264 1.67 -22.78 19.39
N PRO A 265 1.77 -21.54 18.86
CA PRO A 265 0.99 -20.46 19.42
C PRO A 265 -0.48 -20.67 19.11
N TYR A 266 -1.30 -20.26 20.06
CA TYR A 266 -2.74 -20.27 19.92
C TYR A 266 -3.32 -18.97 20.45
N PHE A 267 -4.48 -18.60 19.93
CA PHE A 267 -5.33 -17.57 20.48
C PHE A 267 -6.67 -18.17 20.93
N ASP A 268 -7.27 -17.54 21.93
CA ASP A 268 -8.61 -17.87 22.40
C ASP A 268 -9.60 -17.15 21.47
N ASP A 269 -10.46 -17.89 20.77
CA ASP A 269 -11.52 -17.28 19.96
C ASP A 269 -12.65 -16.81 20.89
N GLU A 270 -12.98 -15.51 20.86
CA GLU A 270 -14.06 -14.96 21.69
C GLU A 270 -15.43 -15.60 21.38
N ASN A 271 -15.61 -16.16 20.18
CA ASN A 271 -16.86 -16.81 19.76
C ASN A 271 -16.85 -18.34 19.94
N ASP A 272 -15.68 -18.94 19.98
CA ASP A 272 -15.51 -20.39 20.05
C ASP A 272 -14.57 -20.71 21.21
N LYS A 273 -15.04 -21.41 22.24
CA LYS A 273 -14.21 -21.77 23.41
C LYS A 273 -13.00 -22.66 23.05
N ALA A 274 -12.85 -23.02 21.78
CA ALA A 274 -11.71 -23.73 21.21
C ALA A 274 -10.51 -22.81 20.96
N LYS A 275 -9.31 -23.32 21.27
CA LYS A 275 -8.04 -22.67 20.91
C LYS A 275 -7.81 -22.78 19.41
N LYS A 276 -7.51 -21.67 18.76
CA LYS A 276 -7.09 -21.64 17.35
C LYS A 276 -5.58 -21.51 17.26
N TYR A 277 -4.95 -22.49 16.62
CA TYR A 277 -3.52 -22.47 16.34
C TYR A 277 -3.25 -21.73 15.03
N TYR A 278 -2.15 -21.00 14.96
CA TYR A 278 -1.70 -20.38 13.72
C TYR A 278 -0.27 -20.79 13.36
N ASN A 279 0.02 -20.76 12.07
CA ASN A 279 1.35 -21.05 11.54
C ASN A 279 2.28 -19.87 11.81
N LYS A 280 3.00 -19.95 12.92
CA LYS A 280 4.04 -18.99 13.31
C LYS A 280 5.17 -18.96 12.30
N ILE A 281 5.47 -17.77 11.77
CA ILE A 281 6.64 -17.56 10.92
C ILE A 281 7.80 -17.12 11.80
N THR A 282 8.72 -18.05 12.10
CA THR A 282 9.94 -17.73 12.86
C THR A 282 10.99 -17.12 11.94
N GLN A 283 11.28 -15.82 12.08
CA GLN A 283 12.17 -15.12 11.15
C GLN A 283 12.88 -13.89 11.73
N PHE A 284 13.86 -13.38 10.99
CA PHE A 284 14.48 -12.07 11.20
C PHE A 284 14.97 -11.48 9.87
N LYS A 285 15.37 -10.20 9.88
CA LYS A 285 15.86 -9.49 8.67
C LYS A 285 17.25 -8.91 8.88
N LEU A 286 18.13 -9.12 7.91
CA LEU A 286 19.36 -8.34 7.76
C LEU A 286 19.15 -7.33 6.64
N ILE A 287 19.22 -6.05 6.99
CA ILE A 287 18.99 -4.92 6.09
C ILE A 287 20.34 -4.27 5.80
N GLU A 288 20.67 -4.14 4.52
CA GLU A 288 21.86 -3.46 4.04
C GLU A 288 21.49 -2.23 3.23
N THR A 289 22.14 -1.10 3.49
CA THR A 289 21.99 0.12 2.66
C THR A 289 23.22 0.35 1.81
N ASP A 290 23.02 0.79 0.57
CA ASP A 290 24.12 1.27 -0.26
C ASP A 290 24.40 2.77 -0.04
N LYS A 291 25.33 3.32 -0.83
CA LYS A 291 25.71 4.74 -0.75
C LYS A 291 24.65 5.68 -1.31
N GLU A 292 23.73 5.17 -2.14
CA GLU A 292 22.62 5.88 -2.78
C GLU A 292 21.35 5.86 -1.91
N GLY A 293 21.33 5.06 -0.84
CA GLY A 293 20.21 4.92 0.07
C GLY A 293 19.38 3.66 -0.16
N LYS A 294 19.60 2.93 -1.27
CA LYS A 294 18.81 1.73 -1.57
C LYS A 294 19.05 0.65 -0.52
N CYS A 295 17.96 -0.01 -0.15
CA CYS A 295 18.00 -1.13 0.79
C CYS A 295 17.98 -2.49 0.07
N PHE A 296 18.79 -3.41 0.57
CA PHE A 296 18.82 -4.82 0.24
C PHE A 296 18.49 -5.61 1.51
N ILE A 297 17.71 -6.66 1.37
CA ILE A 297 17.12 -7.36 2.51
C ILE A 297 17.46 -8.83 2.36
N ARG A 298 18.06 -9.41 3.38
CA ARG A 298 18.11 -10.87 3.56
C ARG A 298 17.14 -11.24 4.65
N THR A 299 16.07 -11.92 4.26
CA THR A 299 15.10 -12.48 5.21
C THR A 299 15.56 -13.89 5.54
N PHE A 300 15.77 -14.14 6.84
CA PHE A 300 16.13 -15.45 7.36
C PHE A 300 14.91 -16.06 8.00
N GLN A 301 14.41 -17.15 7.45
CA GLN A 301 13.25 -17.88 7.96
C GLN A 301 13.68 -19.25 8.45
N PHE A 302 13.26 -19.61 9.68
CA PHE A 302 13.53 -20.93 10.22
C PHE A 302 12.54 -21.94 9.64
N VAL A 303 13.07 -23.00 9.03
CA VAL A 303 12.30 -24.10 8.46
C VAL A 303 12.66 -25.37 9.21
N ASN A 304 11.64 -26.04 9.77
CA ASN A 304 11.82 -27.32 10.45
C ASN A 304 12.08 -28.43 9.43
N ASP A 305 12.93 -29.39 9.81
CA ASP A 305 13.20 -30.58 8.99
C ASP A 305 12.09 -31.64 9.10
N GLY A 306 11.19 -31.50 10.09
CA GLY A 306 10.08 -32.42 10.37
C GLY A 306 8.74 -31.71 10.59
N PHE A 307 7.72 -32.50 10.91
CA PHE A 307 6.34 -32.02 11.13
C PHE A 307 6.17 -31.27 12.46
N GLU A 308 6.95 -31.63 13.47
CA GLU A 308 6.95 -30.94 14.77
C GLU A 308 7.99 -29.82 14.79
N PHE A 309 7.61 -28.67 15.34
CA PHE A 309 8.54 -27.55 15.47
C PHE A 309 9.63 -27.90 16.47
N SER A 310 10.88 -27.80 16.03
CA SER A 310 12.04 -28.01 16.89
C SER A 310 13.22 -27.17 16.39
N THR A 311 13.66 -26.25 17.26
CA THR A 311 14.86 -25.44 17.06
C THR A 311 16.15 -26.27 16.87
N ASN A 312 16.13 -27.54 17.28
CA ASN A 312 17.26 -28.45 17.10
C ASN A 312 17.27 -29.12 15.72
N SER A 313 16.11 -29.34 15.11
CA SER A 313 15.92 -30.06 13.84
C SER A 313 15.28 -29.15 12.80
N GLY A 314 16.06 -28.16 12.36
CA GLY A 314 15.68 -27.19 11.34
C GLY A 314 16.87 -26.33 10.94
N SER A 315 16.68 -25.59 9.87
CA SER A 315 17.69 -24.73 9.25
C SER A 315 17.14 -23.35 8.96
N TRP A 316 18.03 -22.36 8.91
CA TRP A 316 17.71 -21.02 8.46
C TRP A 316 17.81 -20.98 6.94
N GLN A 317 16.68 -20.72 6.28
CA GLN A 317 16.64 -20.43 4.86
C GLN A 317 16.74 -18.93 4.64
N VAL A 318 17.49 -18.53 3.60
CA VAL A 318 17.75 -17.13 3.29
C VAL A 318 17.09 -16.79 1.97
N ASN A 319 16.30 -15.71 1.97
CA ASN A 319 15.78 -15.11 0.76
C ASN A 319 16.28 -13.67 0.65
N THR A 320 16.82 -13.31 -0.52
CA THR A 320 17.29 -11.95 -0.80
C THR A 320 16.24 -11.20 -1.60
N SER A 321 15.87 -10.02 -1.14
CA SER A 321 14.87 -9.16 -1.76
C SER A 321 15.26 -7.68 -1.66
N GLN A 322 14.48 -6.85 -2.34
CA GLN A 322 14.49 -5.39 -2.21
C GLN A 322 13.11 -4.92 -1.79
N PRO A 323 12.99 -3.77 -1.12
CA PRO A 323 11.70 -3.29 -0.72
C PRO A 323 10.84 -2.85 -1.90
N ARG A 324 9.55 -3.16 -1.80
CA ARG A 324 8.56 -2.72 -2.78
C ARG A 324 8.33 -1.23 -2.62
N TYR A 325 8.53 -0.48 -3.70
CA TYR A 325 8.21 0.95 -3.70
C TYR A 325 6.69 1.09 -3.70
N LEU A 326 6.18 1.88 -2.76
CA LEU A 326 4.79 2.27 -2.77
C LEU A 326 4.62 3.37 -3.81
N ASP A 327 3.59 3.22 -4.64
CA ASP A 327 3.09 4.28 -5.51
C ASP A 327 2.33 5.34 -4.67
N TYR A 328 2.88 5.76 -3.53
CA TYR A 328 2.42 6.96 -2.86
C TYR A 328 2.91 8.12 -3.71
N PRO A 329 2.03 8.93 -4.34
CA PRO A 329 2.44 10.27 -4.68
C PRO A 329 2.74 10.91 -3.33
N ILE A 330 4.02 11.03 -2.97
CA ILE A 330 4.43 12.15 -2.13
C ILE A 330 4.07 13.34 -3.01
N ILE A 331 2.83 13.82 -2.86
CA ILE A 331 2.40 15.09 -3.42
C ILE A 331 3.29 16.07 -2.70
N LYS A 332 4.47 16.33 -3.28
CA LYS A 332 5.16 17.59 -3.00
C LYS A 332 4.05 18.61 -3.21
N PRO A 333 3.76 19.48 -2.23
CA PRO A 333 2.88 20.60 -2.49
C PRO A 333 3.55 21.35 -3.64
N GLU A 334 3.12 21.04 -4.86
CA GLU A 334 3.37 21.88 -5.99
C GLU A 334 2.84 23.23 -5.51
N LYS A 335 3.67 24.27 -5.61
CA LYS A 335 3.11 25.61 -5.63
C LYS A 335 2.00 25.53 -6.66
N GLU A 336 0.75 25.55 -6.20
CA GLU A 336 -0.40 25.64 -7.06
C GLU A 336 -0.20 26.97 -7.81
N GLU A 337 0.46 26.91 -8.96
CA GLU A 337 0.22 27.89 -9.98
C GLU A 337 -1.26 27.69 -10.31
N PRO A 338 -2.11 28.70 -10.08
CA PRO A 338 -3.52 28.55 -10.32
C PRO A 338 -3.66 28.14 -11.78
N LEU A 339 -4.17 26.93 -12.00
CA LEU A 339 -4.64 26.50 -13.30
C LEU A 339 -5.73 27.51 -13.67
N THR A 340 -5.36 28.49 -14.48
CA THR A 340 -6.30 29.27 -15.25
C THR A 340 -6.96 28.28 -16.19
N ILE A 341 -8.08 27.72 -15.74
CA ILE A 341 -9.11 27.18 -16.60
C ILE A 341 -9.54 28.39 -17.42
N GLU A 342 -8.94 28.56 -18.59
CA GLU A 342 -9.56 29.38 -19.62
C GLU A 342 -10.97 28.84 -19.77
N THR A 343 -11.96 29.68 -19.45
CA THR A 343 -13.36 29.42 -19.70
C THR A 343 -13.52 29.27 -21.20
N VAL A 344 -13.31 28.05 -21.69
CA VAL A 344 -13.68 27.64 -23.03
C VAL A 344 -15.17 27.90 -23.12
N ASN A 345 -15.56 28.87 -23.95
CA ASN A 345 -16.96 29.10 -24.28
C ASN A 345 -17.54 27.79 -24.83
N GLU A 346 -18.27 27.05 -23.99
CA GLU A 346 -18.73 25.69 -24.28
C GLU A 346 -19.75 25.72 -25.42
N ARG A 347 -19.30 25.37 -26.62
CA ARG A 347 -20.20 25.05 -27.73
C ARG A 347 -20.66 23.60 -27.54
N LYS A 348 -21.97 23.38 -27.46
CA LYS A 348 -22.56 22.03 -27.45
C LYS A 348 -22.59 21.48 -28.88
N PHE A 349 -22.08 20.27 -29.08
CA PHE A 349 -22.01 19.61 -30.39
C PHE A 349 -23.06 18.48 -30.46
N ASN A 350 -23.75 18.35 -31.59
CA ASN A 350 -24.58 17.17 -31.85
C ASN A 350 -23.66 15.98 -32.17
N ASP A 351 -23.99 14.80 -31.64
CA ASP A 351 -23.28 13.58 -32.01
C ASP A 351 -23.79 13.07 -33.35
N GLN A 352 -22.98 13.22 -34.39
CA GLN A 352 -23.28 12.72 -35.73
C GLN A 352 -22.33 11.58 -36.15
N VAL A 353 -21.47 11.12 -35.23
CA VAL A 353 -20.32 10.26 -35.57
C VAL A 353 -20.39 8.91 -34.87
N THR A 354 -21.09 8.81 -33.74
CA THR A 354 -21.23 7.55 -33.00
C THR A 354 -22.16 6.57 -33.72
N GLU A 355 -21.66 5.37 -34.03
CA GLU A 355 -22.43 4.29 -34.66
C GLU A 355 -22.59 3.08 -33.71
N PRO A 356 -23.72 2.36 -33.73
CA PRO A 356 -23.84 1.11 -33.00
C PRO A 356 -22.98 0.00 -33.66
N ILE A 357 -22.26 -0.77 -32.85
CA ILE A 357 -21.43 -1.89 -33.31
C ILE A 357 -22.29 -2.99 -33.95
N SER A 358 -23.43 -3.30 -33.33
CA SER A 358 -24.38 -4.28 -33.83
C SER A 358 -25.74 -4.08 -33.17
N THR A 359 -26.81 -4.13 -33.97
CA THR A 359 -28.19 -4.04 -33.47
C THR A 359 -28.58 -5.23 -32.60
N SER A 360 -27.97 -6.41 -32.80
CA SER A 360 -28.29 -7.59 -31.99
C SER A 360 -27.81 -7.43 -30.55
N ILE A 361 -26.56 -7.02 -30.33
CA ILE A 361 -26.03 -6.82 -28.97
C ILE A 361 -26.65 -5.60 -28.30
N GLU A 362 -27.00 -4.56 -29.05
CA GLU A 362 -27.73 -3.42 -28.50
C GLU A 362 -29.08 -3.84 -27.91
N ASN A 363 -29.84 -4.68 -28.62
CA ASN A 363 -31.11 -5.19 -28.12
C ASN A 363 -30.90 -6.11 -26.91
N GLU A 364 -29.91 -7.00 -26.93
CA GLU A 364 -29.55 -7.86 -25.79
C GLU A 364 -29.19 -7.04 -24.54
N ILE A 365 -28.46 -5.92 -24.70
CA ILE A 365 -28.12 -5.00 -23.60
C ILE A 365 -29.38 -4.34 -23.04
N ILE A 366 -30.27 -3.83 -23.89
CA ILE A 366 -31.52 -3.20 -23.45
C ILE A 366 -32.40 -4.19 -22.71
N GLU A 367 -32.59 -5.39 -23.26
CA GLU A 367 -33.37 -6.47 -22.64
C GLU A 367 -32.82 -6.85 -21.27
N GLU A 368 -31.50 -6.94 -21.13
CA GLU A 368 -30.88 -7.26 -19.83
C GLU A 368 -31.03 -6.12 -18.82
N ILE A 369 -30.87 -4.86 -19.24
CA ILE A 369 -31.10 -3.69 -18.37
C ILE A 369 -32.55 -3.68 -17.86
N GLU A 370 -33.53 -3.94 -18.74
CA GLU A 370 -34.95 -3.99 -18.38
C GLU A 370 -35.25 -5.16 -17.43
N LYS A 371 -34.81 -6.37 -17.81
CA LYS A 371 -35.04 -7.60 -17.05
C LYS A 371 -34.42 -7.53 -15.65
N SER A 372 -33.20 -7.03 -15.54
CA SER A 372 -32.45 -6.94 -14.28
C SER A 372 -32.65 -5.61 -13.54
N ARG A 373 -33.48 -4.70 -14.09
CA ARG A 373 -33.82 -3.39 -13.52
C ARG A 373 -32.59 -2.54 -13.18
N LEU A 374 -31.61 -2.52 -14.08
CA LEU A 374 -30.30 -1.89 -13.84
C LEU A 374 -30.31 -0.36 -14.04
N TYR A 375 -31.34 0.18 -14.67
CA TYR A 375 -31.47 1.61 -14.92
C TYR A 375 -32.25 2.29 -13.79
N CYS A 376 -31.72 3.38 -13.25
CA CYS A 376 -32.38 4.22 -12.28
C CYS A 376 -32.30 5.70 -12.64
N PHE A 377 -33.26 6.48 -12.13
CA PHE A 377 -33.30 7.92 -12.26
C PHE A 377 -32.93 8.58 -10.93
N GLY A 378 -32.14 9.64 -10.96
CA GLY A 378 -31.65 10.32 -9.76
C GLY A 378 -30.62 11.39 -10.07
N HIS A 379 -30.19 12.13 -9.06
CA HIS A 379 -29.11 13.11 -9.21
C HIS A 379 -27.76 12.43 -9.03
N HIS A 380 -27.07 12.10 -10.12
CA HIS A 380 -25.76 11.43 -10.12
C HIS A 380 -24.66 12.40 -10.56
N LYS A 381 -23.76 12.76 -9.65
CA LYS A 381 -22.69 13.73 -9.95
C LYS A 381 -21.65 13.11 -10.88
N THR A 382 -21.46 13.67 -12.08
CA THR A 382 -20.50 13.17 -13.08
C THR A 382 -19.26 14.04 -13.21
N SER A 383 -19.38 15.36 -12.99
CA SER A 383 -18.25 16.29 -12.88
C SER A 383 -18.56 17.45 -11.92
N GLU A 384 -17.68 18.43 -11.85
CA GLU A 384 -17.94 19.67 -11.11
C GLU A 384 -19.01 20.54 -11.80
N THR A 385 -19.14 20.42 -13.12
CA THR A 385 -20.05 21.21 -13.95
C THR A 385 -21.32 20.47 -14.34
N TYR A 386 -21.31 19.14 -14.39
CA TYR A 386 -22.41 18.32 -14.89
C TYR A 386 -22.81 17.22 -13.91
N SER A 387 -24.08 16.85 -14.01
CA SER A 387 -24.71 15.72 -13.33
C SER A 387 -25.57 14.96 -14.32
N SER A 388 -25.60 13.64 -14.18
CA SER A 388 -26.55 12.81 -14.90
C SER A 388 -27.83 12.61 -14.11
N LEU A 389 -28.96 12.60 -14.82
CA LEU A 389 -30.27 12.29 -14.29
C LEU A 389 -30.60 10.79 -14.39
N GLY A 390 -29.87 10.06 -15.23
CA GLY A 390 -29.99 8.62 -15.41
C GLY A 390 -28.71 7.90 -14.99
N TRP A 391 -28.84 6.71 -14.46
CA TRP A 391 -27.71 5.85 -14.15
C TRP A 391 -28.04 4.42 -14.51
N VAL A 392 -27.06 3.71 -15.05
CA VAL A 392 -27.12 2.27 -15.26
C VAL A 392 -26.01 1.61 -14.46
N ASP A 393 -26.36 0.55 -13.75
CA ASP A 393 -25.39 -0.30 -13.08
C ASP A 393 -24.63 -1.14 -14.12
N ILE A 394 -23.51 -0.61 -14.61
CA ILE A 394 -22.63 -1.27 -15.58
C ILE A 394 -21.97 -2.51 -14.98
N ASP A 395 -21.68 -2.51 -13.68
CA ASP A 395 -21.04 -3.64 -13.00
C ASP A 395 -21.97 -4.85 -13.04
N SER A 396 -23.23 -4.67 -12.65
CA SER A 396 -24.24 -5.72 -12.76
C SER A 396 -24.50 -6.15 -14.21
N LEU A 397 -24.52 -5.20 -15.16
CA LEU A 397 -24.74 -5.50 -16.58
C LEU A 397 -23.61 -6.37 -17.15
N MET A 398 -22.36 -6.01 -16.88
CA MET A 398 -21.18 -6.72 -17.42
C MET A 398 -20.84 -7.99 -16.62
N ASN A 399 -21.31 -8.13 -15.39
CA ASN A 399 -21.26 -9.41 -14.66
C ASN A 399 -22.17 -10.48 -15.28
N ASN A 400 -23.12 -10.11 -16.15
CA ASN A 400 -23.78 -11.06 -17.03
C ASN A 400 -22.80 -11.55 -18.10
N ARG A 401 -22.23 -12.74 -17.88
CA ARG A 401 -21.21 -13.36 -18.75
C ARG A 401 -21.63 -13.44 -20.22
N ASN A 402 -22.91 -13.65 -20.51
CA ASN A 402 -23.38 -13.73 -21.89
C ASN A 402 -23.25 -12.37 -22.57
N ILE A 403 -23.73 -11.29 -21.93
CA ILE A 403 -23.60 -9.92 -22.46
C ILE A 403 -22.12 -9.56 -22.64
N PHE A 404 -21.28 -9.82 -21.62
CA PHE A 404 -19.86 -9.52 -21.70
C PHE A 404 -19.15 -10.24 -22.85
N CYS A 405 -19.32 -11.57 -22.96
CA CYS A 405 -18.73 -12.35 -24.06
C CYS A 405 -19.20 -11.85 -25.43
N ARG A 406 -20.48 -11.51 -25.56
CA ARG A 406 -21.06 -10.97 -26.79
C ARG A 406 -20.47 -9.61 -27.15
N CYS A 407 -20.27 -8.72 -26.18
CA CYS A 407 -19.57 -7.45 -26.41
C CYS A 407 -18.16 -7.68 -26.93
N VAL A 408 -17.39 -8.59 -26.31
CA VAL A 408 -16.02 -8.92 -26.74
C VAL A 408 -15.98 -9.47 -28.17
N GLU A 409 -16.85 -10.42 -28.50
CA GLU A 409 -16.96 -11.00 -29.84
C GLU A 409 -17.31 -9.93 -30.89
N LYS A 410 -18.33 -9.12 -30.60
CA LYS A 410 -18.79 -8.07 -31.52
C LYS A 410 -17.77 -6.95 -31.69
N ALA A 411 -16.99 -6.61 -30.66
CA ALA A 411 -15.89 -5.66 -30.78
C ALA A 411 -14.85 -6.18 -31.78
N LYS A 412 -14.41 -7.43 -31.60
CA LYS A 412 -13.41 -8.06 -32.45
C LYS A 412 -13.86 -8.09 -33.92
N ASP A 413 -15.08 -8.57 -34.17
CA ASP A 413 -15.63 -8.66 -35.52
C ASP A 413 -15.76 -7.27 -36.18
N TRP A 414 -16.21 -6.28 -35.40
CA TRP A 414 -16.35 -4.90 -35.87
C TRP A 414 -14.99 -4.26 -36.20
N ILE A 415 -13.98 -4.44 -35.33
CA ILE A 415 -12.62 -3.93 -35.57
C ILE A 415 -12.05 -4.47 -36.88
N PHE A 416 -12.16 -5.78 -37.13
CA PHE A 416 -11.64 -6.38 -38.37
C PHE A 416 -12.43 -5.98 -39.62
N LYS A 417 -13.73 -5.67 -39.48
CA LYS A 417 -14.57 -5.25 -40.60
C LYS A 417 -14.36 -3.78 -40.97
N GLU A 418 -14.23 -2.89 -39.98
CA GLU A 418 -14.40 -1.45 -40.19
C GLU A 418 -13.07 -0.65 -40.22
N VAL A 419 -11.96 -1.22 -39.75
CA VAL A 419 -10.73 -0.45 -39.47
C VAL A 419 -9.56 -0.76 -40.44
N ASP A 420 -9.82 -1.50 -41.52
CA ASP A 420 -8.87 -1.94 -42.57
C ASP A 420 -8.10 -3.24 -42.21
N HIS A 421 -7.73 -4.05 -43.21
CA HIS A 421 -7.02 -5.32 -43.02
C HIS A 421 -5.57 -5.15 -42.53
N ASP A 422 -5.08 -3.92 -42.44
CA ASP A 422 -3.72 -3.57 -42.01
C ASP A 422 -3.55 -3.58 -40.47
N ILE A 423 -4.58 -3.88 -39.69
CA ILE A 423 -4.48 -3.93 -38.23
C ILE A 423 -3.56 -5.08 -37.80
N SER A 424 -2.49 -4.75 -37.06
CA SER A 424 -1.54 -5.71 -36.51
C SER A 424 -1.02 -5.26 -35.15
N GLU A 425 -0.38 -6.17 -34.42
CA GLU A 425 0.32 -5.86 -33.15
C GLU A 425 1.35 -4.72 -33.30
N LYS A 426 1.93 -4.53 -34.50
CA LYS A 426 2.99 -3.55 -34.74
C LYS A 426 2.48 -2.12 -34.93
N ASN A 427 1.27 -1.96 -35.47
CA ASN A 427 0.72 -0.65 -35.84
C ASN A 427 -0.59 -0.30 -35.12
N SER A 428 -1.07 -1.18 -34.24
CA SER A 428 -2.30 -0.97 -33.45
C SER A 428 -2.05 -1.17 -31.97
N VAL A 429 -2.81 -0.46 -31.14
CA VAL A 429 -2.80 -0.60 -29.69
C VAL A 429 -4.19 -0.40 -29.13
N PHE A 430 -4.53 -1.18 -28.09
CA PHE A 430 -5.73 -1.01 -27.31
C PHE A 430 -5.41 -0.28 -25.99
N ILE A 431 -6.29 0.63 -25.62
CA ILE A 431 -6.24 1.40 -24.39
C ILE A 431 -7.61 1.29 -23.72
N GLY A 432 -7.71 0.47 -22.69
CA GLY A 432 -8.90 0.38 -21.85
C GLY A 432 -8.94 1.47 -20.80
N LEU A 433 -10.03 2.24 -20.79
CA LEU A 433 -10.28 3.31 -19.84
C LEU A 433 -11.10 2.78 -18.66
N ASP A 434 -10.62 3.10 -17.46
CA ASP A 434 -11.23 2.69 -16.19
C ASP A 434 -11.47 1.17 -16.14
N TYR A 435 -12.42 0.68 -15.34
CA TYR A 435 -12.56 -0.74 -15.05
C TYR A 435 -13.08 -1.57 -16.24
N TRP A 436 -14.31 -1.31 -16.70
CA TRP A 436 -14.91 -2.16 -17.75
C TRP A 436 -14.34 -1.91 -19.16
N GLY A 437 -13.86 -0.70 -19.44
CA GLY A 437 -13.09 -0.44 -20.65
C GLY A 437 -11.80 -1.27 -20.69
N ALA A 438 -11.10 -1.38 -19.55
CA ALA A 438 -9.96 -2.28 -19.38
C ALA A 438 -10.32 -3.76 -19.53
N CYS A 439 -11.41 -4.22 -18.92
CA CYS A 439 -11.84 -5.61 -19.03
C CYS A 439 -12.15 -6.00 -20.49
N ILE A 440 -12.93 -5.20 -21.21
CA ILE A 440 -13.28 -5.51 -22.61
C ILE A 440 -12.03 -5.46 -23.49
N SER A 441 -11.26 -4.38 -23.43
CA SER A 441 -10.03 -4.23 -24.24
C SER A 441 -9.04 -5.37 -24.03
N ALA A 442 -8.86 -5.83 -22.78
CA ALA A 442 -7.97 -6.95 -22.46
C ALA A 442 -8.45 -8.29 -23.04
N HIS A 443 -9.76 -8.53 -23.13
CA HIS A 443 -10.25 -9.77 -23.75
C HIS A 443 -10.17 -9.70 -25.28
N VAL A 444 -10.49 -8.54 -25.86
CA VAL A 444 -10.34 -8.33 -27.31
C VAL A 444 -8.86 -8.41 -27.71
N SER A 445 -7.94 -7.94 -26.86
CA SER A 445 -6.49 -8.01 -27.11
C SER A 445 -6.01 -9.44 -27.24
N VAL A 446 -6.47 -10.35 -26.37
CA VAL A 446 -6.15 -11.78 -26.43
C VAL A 446 -6.64 -12.39 -27.76
N LEU A 447 -7.84 -12.02 -28.21
CA LEU A 447 -8.42 -12.54 -29.45
C LEU A 447 -7.79 -11.97 -30.73
N THR A 448 -7.15 -10.80 -30.64
CA THR A 448 -6.59 -10.08 -31.79
C THR A 448 -5.06 -10.08 -31.80
N SER A 449 -4.42 -10.52 -30.71
CA SER A 449 -2.97 -10.40 -30.47
C SER A 449 -2.45 -8.95 -30.52
N ILE A 450 -3.31 -7.95 -30.31
CA ILE A 450 -2.92 -6.54 -30.24
C ILE A 450 -2.53 -6.19 -28.82
N THR A 451 -1.48 -5.39 -28.62
CA THR A 451 -1.07 -4.97 -27.27
C THR A 451 -2.16 -4.13 -26.60
N ASN A 452 -2.43 -4.39 -25.32
CA ASN A 452 -3.37 -3.64 -24.50
C ASN A 452 -2.68 -2.90 -23.35
N TYR A 453 -3.18 -1.70 -23.05
CA TYR A 453 -2.87 -0.95 -21.84
C TYR A 453 -4.16 -0.57 -21.14
N CYS A 454 -4.15 -0.56 -19.81
CA CYS A 454 -5.29 -0.15 -19.00
C CYS A 454 -4.92 1.17 -18.33
N ILE A 455 -5.75 2.21 -18.48
CA ILE A 455 -5.51 3.53 -17.90
C ILE A 455 -6.71 4.00 -17.09
N ALA A 456 -6.47 4.63 -15.96
CA ALA A 456 -7.53 5.22 -15.13
C ALA A 456 -7.76 6.68 -15.53
N THR A 457 -9.01 7.09 -15.78
CA THR A 457 -9.32 8.47 -16.19
C THR A 457 -10.09 9.25 -15.12
N LYS A 458 -10.85 8.57 -14.27
CA LYS A 458 -11.76 9.20 -13.30
C LYS A 458 -11.10 9.66 -12.00
N SER A 459 -9.80 9.43 -11.81
CA SER A 459 -9.18 9.52 -10.49
C SER A 459 -8.47 10.86 -10.18
N LYS A 460 -8.68 11.93 -10.96
CA LYS A 460 -8.01 13.24 -10.78
C LYS A 460 -6.48 13.09 -10.59
N GLY A 461 -5.86 12.17 -11.31
CA GLY A 461 -4.42 11.88 -11.19
C GLY A 461 -4.04 10.87 -10.08
N ARG A 462 -5.00 10.23 -9.41
CA ARG A 462 -4.75 9.16 -8.42
C ARG A 462 -4.76 7.79 -9.11
N TYR A 463 -3.60 7.32 -9.53
CA TYR A 463 -3.45 6.01 -10.18
C TYR A 463 -3.02 4.98 -9.14
N ASN A 464 -3.50 3.73 -9.25
CA ASN A 464 -3.10 2.68 -8.32
C ASN A 464 -1.72 2.10 -8.68
N ILE A 465 -1.30 2.26 -9.95
CA ILE A 465 -0.01 1.85 -10.51
C ILE A 465 0.41 2.85 -11.61
N GLU A 466 1.72 3.07 -11.77
CA GLU A 466 2.29 3.95 -12.79
C GLU A 466 1.93 3.54 -14.23
N GLU A 467 1.75 2.24 -14.48
CA GLU A 467 1.32 1.67 -15.77
C GLU A 467 -0.09 2.12 -16.20
N GLU A 468 -0.91 2.60 -15.26
CA GLU A 468 -2.22 3.21 -15.55
C GLU A 468 -2.11 4.65 -16.05
N LYS A 469 -0.91 5.26 -16.03
CA LYS A 469 -0.68 6.60 -16.57
C LYS A 469 -0.47 6.55 -18.07
N LEU A 470 -1.28 7.32 -18.79
CA LEU A 470 -1.15 7.47 -20.22
C LEU A 470 0.26 7.94 -20.62
N GLU A 471 0.88 8.86 -19.88
CA GLU A 471 2.22 9.36 -20.17
C GLU A 471 3.28 8.26 -20.19
N ARG A 472 3.16 7.25 -19.32
CA ARG A 472 4.11 6.12 -19.28
C ARG A 472 3.89 5.17 -20.44
N VAL A 473 2.63 4.88 -20.78
CA VAL A 473 2.25 4.11 -21.98
C VAL A 473 2.85 4.76 -23.23
N LEU A 474 2.77 6.10 -23.32
CA LEU A 474 3.29 6.88 -24.44
C LEU A 474 4.82 7.04 -24.42
N LYS A 475 5.48 7.06 -23.25
CA LYS A 475 6.95 7.25 -23.11
C LYS A 475 7.74 6.01 -23.54
N ASN A 476 7.19 4.81 -23.35
CA ASN A 476 7.91 3.55 -23.53
C ASN A 476 7.74 2.91 -24.92
N LYS A 477 7.04 3.55 -25.88
CA LYS A 477 6.64 2.90 -27.14
C LYS A 477 6.83 3.76 -28.39
N ARG A 478 7.05 3.05 -29.50
CA ARG A 478 7.61 3.53 -30.78
C ARG A 478 6.64 4.42 -31.55
N ASN A 479 7.17 5.36 -32.35
CA ASN A 479 6.47 6.20 -33.33
C ASN A 479 5.68 5.43 -34.44
N SER A 480 5.42 4.12 -34.27
CA SER A 480 4.89 3.22 -35.30
C SER A 480 3.39 2.93 -35.20
N TRP A 481 2.70 3.38 -34.14
CA TRP A 481 1.24 3.19 -34.04
C TRP A 481 0.51 4.07 -35.05
N LYS A 482 -0.34 3.41 -35.86
CA LYS A 482 -1.26 4.03 -36.82
C LYS A 482 -2.68 4.04 -36.27
N TYR A 483 -3.06 3.04 -35.48
CA TYR A 483 -4.39 2.91 -34.89
C TYR A 483 -4.31 2.84 -33.36
N ILE A 484 -5.14 3.63 -32.69
CA ILE A 484 -5.27 3.61 -31.23
C ILE A 484 -6.76 3.46 -30.89
N PHE A 485 -7.10 2.36 -30.21
CA PHE A 485 -8.47 2.08 -29.82
C PHE A 485 -8.66 2.39 -28.34
N LEU A 486 -9.58 3.29 -28.03
CA LEU A 486 -9.99 3.62 -26.66
C LEU A 486 -11.26 2.84 -26.33
N PHE A 487 -11.20 1.99 -25.30
CA PHE A 487 -12.38 1.28 -24.79
C PHE A 487 -12.86 1.95 -23.51
N SER A 488 -14.14 2.31 -23.43
CA SER A 488 -14.71 2.97 -22.24
C SER A 488 -16.04 2.35 -21.81
N ASP A 489 -16.45 2.63 -20.57
CA ASP A 489 -17.75 2.21 -20.05
C ASP A 489 -18.90 3.02 -20.67
N VAL A 490 -19.09 4.25 -20.23
CA VAL A 490 -20.21 5.13 -20.61
C VAL A 490 -19.66 6.42 -21.17
N VAL A 491 -20.08 6.77 -22.38
CA VAL A 491 -19.79 8.05 -23.00
C VAL A 491 -21.04 8.91 -22.96
N SER A 492 -21.08 9.85 -22.01
CA SER A 492 -22.19 10.81 -21.86
C SER A 492 -21.83 12.19 -22.38
N THR A 493 -20.81 12.84 -21.82
CA THR A 493 -20.35 14.18 -22.26
C THR A 493 -19.22 14.13 -23.30
N GLY A 494 -18.46 13.04 -23.33
CA GLY A 494 -17.26 12.87 -24.18
C GLY A 494 -15.95 13.37 -23.55
N TYR A 495 -15.99 14.01 -22.38
CA TYR A 495 -14.81 14.65 -21.78
C TYR A 495 -13.63 13.70 -21.57
N SER A 496 -13.84 12.54 -20.96
CA SER A 496 -12.74 11.60 -20.63
C SER A 496 -12.02 11.10 -21.88
N ILE A 497 -12.78 10.64 -22.88
CA ILE A 497 -12.20 10.11 -24.12
C ILE A 497 -11.51 11.22 -24.92
N ASN A 498 -12.09 12.44 -24.99
CA ASN A 498 -11.48 13.55 -25.70
C ASN A 498 -10.18 14.02 -25.04
N HIS A 499 -10.16 14.10 -23.70
CA HIS A 499 -8.95 14.46 -22.95
C HIS A 499 -7.80 13.48 -23.22
N VAL A 500 -8.09 12.17 -23.19
CA VAL A 500 -7.12 11.13 -23.53
C VAL A 500 -6.64 11.27 -24.98
N ALA A 501 -7.56 11.52 -25.93
CA ALA A 501 -7.21 11.71 -27.33
C ALA A 501 -6.31 12.94 -27.56
N GLU A 502 -6.58 14.07 -26.90
CA GLU A 502 -5.75 15.28 -26.97
C GLU A 502 -4.35 15.04 -26.40
N LEU A 503 -4.25 14.33 -25.28
CA LEU A 503 -2.95 13.96 -24.69
C LEU A 503 -2.14 13.06 -25.63
N ILE A 504 -2.78 12.07 -26.26
CA ILE A 504 -2.17 11.20 -27.27
C ILE A 504 -1.64 12.03 -28.45
N GLN A 505 -2.47 12.91 -29.02
CA GLN A 505 -2.10 13.75 -30.15
C GLN A 505 -0.97 14.74 -29.81
N LYS A 506 -0.98 15.29 -28.59
CA LYS A 506 0.06 16.22 -28.12
C LYS A 506 1.41 15.53 -27.91
N LYS A 507 1.40 14.27 -27.47
CA LYS A 507 2.62 13.53 -27.09
C LYS A 507 3.22 12.72 -28.24
N LEU A 508 2.40 12.16 -29.12
CA LEU A 508 2.87 11.37 -30.25
C LEU A 508 3.14 12.28 -31.45
N THR A 509 4.37 12.23 -31.98
CA THR A 509 4.80 13.06 -33.11
C THR A 509 4.35 12.52 -34.48
N THR A 510 3.73 11.35 -34.52
CA THR A 510 3.31 10.68 -35.76
C THR A 510 2.10 11.39 -36.37
N LYS A 511 2.25 11.90 -37.60
CA LYS A 511 1.25 12.77 -38.26
C LYS A 511 -0.04 12.08 -38.72
N ASN A 512 -0.15 10.76 -38.64
CA ASN A 512 -1.26 9.98 -39.21
C ASN A 512 -1.86 8.96 -38.24
N ILE A 513 -2.05 9.33 -36.97
CA ILE A 513 -2.70 8.46 -35.98
C ILE A 513 -4.23 8.54 -36.15
N LYS A 514 -4.87 7.38 -36.25
CA LYS A 514 -6.32 7.22 -36.22
C LYS A 514 -6.75 6.77 -34.82
N ILE A 515 -7.41 7.66 -34.09
CA ILE A 515 -7.96 7.36 -32.76
C ILE A 515 -9.40 6.89 -32.93
N ILE A 516 -9.73 5.73 -32.37
CA ILE A 516 -11.04 5.09 -32.48
C ILE A 516 -11.58 4.88 -31.07
N SER A 517 -12.85 5.21 -30.82
CA SER A 517 -13.48 5.01 -29.51
C SER A 517 -14.54 3.92 -29.58
N ILE A 518 -14.54 3.01 -28.62
CA ILE A 518 -15.52 1.94 -28.44
C ILE A 518 -16.07 2.01 -27.01
N SER A 519 -17.38 2.20 -26.85
CA SER A 519 -18.03 2.28 -25.53
C SER A 519 -19.07 1.20 -25.31
N ILE A 520 -19.34 0.86 -24.04
CA ILE A 520 -20.51 0.01 -23.69
C ILE A 520 -21.79 0.75 -24.01
N ILE A 521 -21.91 1.97 -23.48
CA ILE A 521 -23.11 2.80 -23.69
C ILE A 521 -22.70 4.20 -24.10
N SER A 522 -23.43 4.75 -25.06
CA SER A 522 -23.25 6.11 -25.53
C SER A 522 -24.60 6.72 -25.89
N ASP A 523 -25.05 7.72 -25.13
CA ASP A 523 -26.30 8.41 -25.46
C ASP A 523 -26.06 9.38 -26.62
N ILE A 524 -26.42 8.96 -27.83
CA ILE A 524 -26.17 9.72 -29.06
C ILE A 524 -27.09 10.93 -29.24
N GLU A 525 -28.22 11.01 -28.53
CA GLU A 525 -29.09 12.20 -28.58
C GLU A 525 -28.65 13.28 -27.59
N GLN A 526 -27.82 12.92 -26.61
CA GLN A 526 -27.25 13.88 -25.69
C GLN A 526 -26.22 14.74 -26.42
N LYS A 527 -26.45 16.06 -26.41
CA LYS A 527 -25.46 17.02 -26.93
C LYS A 527 -24.15 16.88 -26.16
N ARG A 528 -23.06 16.67 -26.89
CA ARG A 528 -21.72 16.52 -26.34
C ARG A 528 -21.18 17.87 -25.90
N ALA A 529 -20.44 17.86 -24.80
CA ALA A 529 -19.78 19.06 -24.28
C ALA A 529 -18.44 19.34 -25.01
N VAL A 530 -17.93 18.34 -25.74
CA VAL A 530 -16.67 18.40 -26.48
C VAL A 530 -16.85 18.08 -27.96
N ASN A 531 -15.94 18.58 -28.78
CA ASN A 531 -15.92 18.28 -30.20
C ASN A 531 -15.27 16.91 -30.45
N MET A 532 -16.05 15.98 -30.98
CA MET A 532 -15.61 14.61 -31.25
C MET A 532 -14.94 14.43 -32.63
N ALA A 533 -14.73 15.51 -33.40
CA ALA A 533 -14.13 15.46 -34.74
C ALA A 533 -12.69 14.94 -34.78
N ASN A 534 -12.00 14.89 -33.64
CA ASN A 534 -10.64 14.36 -33.52
C ASN A 534 -10.56 12.84 -33.60
N PHE A 535 -11.69 12.14 -33.52
CA PHE A 535 -11.78 10.69 -33.63
C PHE A 535 -11.97 10.28 -35.08
N PHE A 536 -11.23 9.26 -35.51
CA PHE A 536 -11.43 8.62 -36.81
C PHE A 536 -12.77 7.89 -36.87
N LYS A 537 -13.15 7.21 -35.79
CA LYS A 537 -14.43 6.54 -35.65
C LYS A 537 -14.85 6.43 -34.18
N ILE A 538 -16.15 6.49 -33.92
CA ILE A 538 -16.72 6.30 -32.58
C ILE A 538 -17.83 5.27 -32.69
N SER A 539 -17.82 4.28 -31.80
CA SER A 539 -18.85 3.25 -31.80
C SER A 539 -19.23 2.82 -30.41
N THR A 540 -20.43 2.27 -30.29
CA THR A 540 -21.00 1.85 -29.00
C THR A 540 -21.72 0.51 -29.13
N PHE A 541 -21.73 -0.29 -28.06
CA PHE A 541 -22.56 -1.49 -28.01
C PHE A 541 -24.04 -1.15 -27.81
N CYS A 542 -24.34 -0.05 -27.12
CA CYS A 542 -25.70 0.46 -26.94
C CYS A 542 -25.76 1.98 -27.18
N SER A 543 -26.56 2.40 -28.16
CA SER A 543 -26.81 3.81 -28.52
C SER A 543 -28.21 4.30 -28.14
N LYS A 544 -29.14 3.36 -27.93
CA LYS A 544 -30.55 3.64 -27.63
C LYS A 544 -30.82 4.05 -26.18
N LEU A 545 -29.96 3.69 -25.23
CA LEU A 545 -30.18 4.02 -23.83
C LEU A 545 -29.94 5.52 -23.58
N ARG A 546 -30.95 6.19 -23.02
CA ARG A 546 -30.87 7.60 -22.65
C ARG A 546 -30.23 7.75 -21.28
N ILE A 547 -29.23 8.63 -21.18
CA ILE A 547 -28.55 8.98 -19.94
C ILE A 547 -28.46 10.50 -19.91
N PRO A 548 -29.56 11.20 -19.56
CA PRO A 548 -29.62 12.65 -19.68
C PRO A 548 -28.57 13.30 -18.78
N VAL A 549 -27.82 14.26 -19.33
CA VAL A 549 -26.83 15.04 -18.58
C VAL A 549 -27.23 16.51 -18.60
N ILE A 550 -27.20 17.12 -17.42
CA ILE A 550 -27.57 18.51 -17.18
C ILE A 550 -26.44 19.22 -16.42
N GLU A 551 -26.31 20.51 -16.66
CA GLU A 551 -25.38 21.35 -15.87
C GLU A 551 -25.88 21.47 -14.43
N ASN A 552 -24.95 21.41 -13.49
CA ASN A 552 -25.24 21.52 -12.05
C ASN A 552 -25.94 22.84 -11.69
N SER A 553 -25.69 23.90 -12.45
CA SER A 553 -26.35 25.21 -12.34
C SER A 553 -27.86 25.17 -12.62
N ASN A 554 -28.32 24.20 -13.41
CA ASN A 554 -29.73 24.03 -13.77
C ASN A 554 -30.46 23.04 -12.84
N LEU A 555 -29.77 22.45 -11.87
CA LEU A 555 -30.38 21.55 -10.89
C LEU A 555 -30.87 22.33 -9.66
N PRO A 556 -31.95 21.84 -9.00
CA PRO A 556 -32.32 22.34 -7.69
C PRO A 556 -31.18 22.21 -6.69
N ASN A 557 -31.17 23.06 -5.65
CA ASN A 557 -30.19 22.97 -4.58
C ASN A 557 -30.14 21.53 -4.01
N ASN A 558 -28.95 21.04 -3.65
CA ASN A 558 -28.74 19.72 -3.06
C ASN A 558 -29.62 19.43 -1.84
N ASN A 559 -30.08 20.45 -1.12
CA ASN A 559 -31.01 20.26 0.00
C ASN A 559 -32.42 19.82 -0.46
N ILE A 560 -32.78 20.07 -1.72
CA ILE A 560 -34.07 19.70 -2.34
C ILE A 560 -33.93 18.37 -3.09
N LEU A 561 -32.86 18.23 -3.87
CA LEU A 561 -32.56 17.01 -4.63
C LEU A 561 -31.11 16.59 -4.36
N PRO A 562 -30.85 15.85 -3.26
CA PRO A 562 -29.49 15.47 -2.90
C PRO A 562 -28.87 14.56 -3.95
N ALA A 563 -27.59 14.78 -4.24
CA ALA A 563 -26.81 13.89 -5.08
C ALA A 563 -26.71 12.52 -4.42
N ARG A 564 -26.97 11.44 -5.18
CA ARG A 564 -26.71 10.08 -4.72
C ARG A 564 -25.21 9.84 -4.75
N LEU A 565 -24.63 9.61 -3.58
CA LEU A 565 -23.23 9.21 -3.42
C LEU A 565 -23.07 7.69 -3.44
N ASP A 566 -24.15 6.95 -3.18
CA ASP A 566 -24.20 5.50 -3.20
C ASP A 566 -24.34 5.01 -4.64
N ILE A 567 -23.20 4.85 -5.30
CA ILE A 567 -23.07 4.03 -6.49
C ILE A 567 -22.06 2.95 -6.10
N SER A 568 -22.56 1.94 -5.39
CA SER A 568 -21.82 0.72 -5.07
C SER A 568 -21.86 -0.25 -6.23
#